data_AF-A0A0R3PSE8-F1
#
_entry.id   AF-A0A0R3PSE8-F1
#
_cell.length_a   1.000
_cell.length_b   1.000
_cell.length_c   1.000
_cell.angle_alpha   90.00
_cell.angle_beta   90.00
_cell.angle_gamma   90.00
#
_symmetry.space_group_name_H-M   'P 1'
#
loop_
_entity.id
_entity.type
_entity.pdbx_description
1 polymer ?
#
loop_
_entity_poly.entity_id
_entity_poly.type
_entity_poly.pdbx_seq_one_letter_code
_entity_poly.pdbx_strand_id
1 'polypeptide(L)'
;MASITNLNKPKDAFEQLEDEHGARQGFCHIRIQQRTGRKTITTVQGVGTEYDLKRIVSENPMRCFRIWLLLLIFRLLGVLLVQSWFVPDETYQSCEVAHRAVFGTGHLTWEWSYALRSPFHPAVIAVLFKVIQHFKLDSQTVIVNAPRVLHAFLFALGDISFYKLSRTLLPSPNSAFYSAVTYISAWFVFYCAPRTLSNCLETVLTLIALLWYPFGNRHLNATVWPYMSIGMMTIAIRPTAALLWIVLGFSHLLRHPNPLRLLFLTVLPATLPVLVLSTVVDSLCYARPTSTLWNFLSFNVLQGGSAKFGVHPWYWYITEGLTAVLTIQLIPIVIGVFIPFRPTLLPLLAATFYVAFHSFLPHKEHRFLLPVIPLLCLYAGSFFTSRRVMFRRVIFFIMLMANAALALYFGVRHQIGPYNAADSVLSMARKVGNASMAALMPCYSMPGHSYFHNDVSVIRMLDCTPNVGNGESNDESDKFHDDPEMWLDQHLDEVFLNSYIVMYEKTYLRMVNTFIRLHYSVCDRVFHSDFLVSERQDHYIVILYVIFKPSNHRPAPVLCLIIKCVKYLLVFEKYSCNGTIVEHPEYGEVMQLSGDQRQQIKDFLVNVGIVKEENCKVHGF
;
A
#
# COMPACT_ATOMS: atom_id res chain seq x y z
N MET A 1 84.70 27.30 -4.50
CA MET A 1 83.90 26.11 -4.13
C MET A 1 82.49 26.56 -3.79
N ALA A 2 81.53 25.72 -4.12
CA ALA A 2 80.11 26.03 -4.36
C ALA A 2 79.37 26.78 -3.23
N SER A 3 78.65 27.81 -3.66
CA SER A 3 77.56 28.46 -2.93
C SER A 3 76.29 27.62 -3.10
N ILE A 4 75.55 27.48 -2.01
CA ILE A 4 74.24 26.83 -1.90
C ILE A 4 73.23 27.57 -2.79
N THR A 5 72.53 26.86 -3.68
CA THR A 5 71.44 27.44 -4.50
C THR A 5 70.13 26.71 -4.21
N ASN A 6 69.14 27.52 -3.86
CA ASN A 6 67.80 27.17 -3.42
C ASN A 6 66.99 26.36 -4.44
N LEU A 7 66.07 25.57 -3.88
CA LEU A 7 64.93 24.92 -4.51
C LEU A 7 64.19 25.87 -5.47
N ASN A 8 63.99 25.43 -6.72
CA ASN A 8 63.07 26.07 -7.65
C ASN A 8 61.66 26.06 -7.04
N LYS A 9 61.13 27.27 -6.80
CA LYS A 9 59.72 27.53 -6.45
C LYS A 9 58.78 26.86 -7.46
N PRO A 10 57.66 26.24 -7.03
CA PRO A 10 56.57 25.96 -7.96
C PRO A 10 56.02 27.29 -8.48
N LYS A 11 55.85 27.39 -9.80
CA LYS A 11 55.20 28.55 -10.44
C LYS A 11 53.83 28.80 -9.80
N ASP A 12 53.52 30.07 -9.58
CA ASP A 12 52.27 30.51 -8.98
C ASP A 12 51.10 30.28 -9.96
N ALA A 13 49.98 29.77 -9.46
CA ALA A 13 48.85 29.32 -10.28
C ALA A 13 48.10 30.46 -10.99
N PHE A 14 48.45 31.71 -10.69
CA PHE A 14 47.90 32.91 -11.31
C PHE A 14 48.61 33.30 -12.62
N GLU A 15 49.85 32.84 -12.87
CA GLU A 15 50.55 33.08 -14.15
C GLU A 15 49.93 32.27 -15.30
N GLN A 16 49.18 31.20 -15.02
CA GLN A 16 48.45 30.44 -16.04
C GLN A 16 47.10 31.06 -16.42
N LEU A 17 46.65 32.12 -15.72
CA LEU A 17 45.36 32.77 -16.01
C LEU A 17 45.46 33.83 -17.12
N GLU A 18 46.66 34.32 -17.44
CA GLU A 18 46.81 35.40 -18.45
C GLU A 18 46.98 34.88 -19.89
N ASP A 19 47.37 33.62 -20.08
CA ASP A 19 47.67 33.04 -21.41
C ASP A 19 46.46 32.42 -22.14
N GLU A 20 45.28 32.32 -21.53
CA GLU A 20 44.06 31.84 -22.20
C GLU A 20 42.96 32.90 -22.22
N HIS A 21 43.25 34.03 -22.88
CA HIS A 21 42.20 34.86 -23.50
C HIS A 21 41.53 34.08 -24.64
N GLY A 22 40.60 33.19 -24.28
CA GLY A 22 39.92 32.36 -25.26
C GLY A 22 39.05 31.27 -24.65
N ALA A 23 38.16 31.61 -23.71
CA ALA A 23 37.04 30.74 -23.38
C ALA A 23 36.14 30.58 -24.63
N ARG A 24 36.51 29.67 -25.52
CA ARG A 24 35.58 29.10 -26.51
C ARG A 24 34.43 28.50 -25.72
N GLN A 25 33.23 29.05 -25.90
CA GLN A 25 31.98 28.45 -25.45
C GLN A 25 31.95 26.98 -25.90
N GLY A 26 31.90 26.03 -24.95
CA GLY A 26 31.60 24.62 -25.28
C GLY A 26 32.26 23.52 -24.45
N PHE A 27 33.32 23.76 -23.66
CA PHE A 27 33.99 22.67 -22.94
C PHE A 27 33.77 22.72 -21.42
N CYS A 28 33.29 21.59 -20.89
CA CYS A 28 33.12 21.32 -19.46
C CYS A 28 34.41 20.68 -18.91
N HIS A 29 35.13 21.37 -18.03
CA HIS A 29 36.39 20.88 -17.48
C HIS A 29 36.18 20.23 -16.12
N ILE A 30 36.58 18.96 -15.98
CA ILE A 30 36.49 18.16 -14.75
C ILE A 30 37.91 17.90 -14.23
N ARG A 31 38.29 18.47 -13.08
CA ARG A 31 39.67 18.41 -12.55
C ARG A 31 39.71 17.76 -11.17
N ILE A 32 40.64 16.84 -10.91
CA ILE A 32 40.89 16.22 -9.59
C ILE A 32 41.94 17.04 -8.80
N GLN A 33 41.69 17.27 -7.51
CA GLN A 33 42.56 17.94 -6.54
C GLN A 33 42.74 17.07 -5.29
N GLN A 34 43.99 16.85 -4.86
CA GLN A 34 44.29 16.05 -3.68
C GLN A 34 44.12 16.89 -2.40
N ARG A 35 43.27 16.44 -1.46
CA ARG A 35 42.92 17.21 -0.25
C ARG A 35 43.84 16.92 0.93
N THR A 36 44.23 15.66 1.16
CA THR A 36 45.25 15.25 2.16
C THR A 36 45.48 13.73 2.10
N GLY A 37 46.75 13.30 2.10
CA GLY A 37 47.09 11.87 1.97
C GLY A 37 46.57 11.27 0.66
N ARG A 38 45.95 10.08 0.69
CA ARG A 38 45.40 9.39 -0.50
C ARG A 38 44.01 9.88 -0.98
N LYS A 39 43.49 11.01 -0.48
CA LYS A 39 42.12 11.48 -0.83
C LYS A 39 42.13 12.67 -1.79
N THR A 40 41.32 12.61 -2.84
CA THR A 40 41.13 13.64 -3.88
C THR A 40 39.67 14.13 -3.97
N ILE A 41 39.44 15.30 -4.59
CA ILE A 41 38.14 15.95 -4.84
C ILE A 41 38.12 16.45 -6.28
N THR A 42 36.99 16.37 -6.97
CA THR A 42 36.88 16.81 -8.37
C THR A 42 36.04 18.09 -8.50
N THR A 43 36.50 19.07 -9.28
CA THR A 43 35.79 20.33 -9.58
C THR A 43 35.36 20.39 -11.05
N VAL A 44 34.16 20.89 -11.32
CA VAL A 44 33.59 21.03 -12.67
C VAL A 44 33.32 22.51 -12.99
N GLN A 45 33.82 22.99 -14.13
CA GLN A 45 33.64 24.38 -14.62
C GLN A 45 33.08 24.38 -16.06
N GLY A 46 32.33 25.43 -16.42
CA GLY A 46 31.81 25.62 -17.79
C GLY A 46 30.36 25.17 -18.02
N VAL A 47 29.54 25.03 -16.96
CA VAL A 47 28.11 24.72 -17.13
C VAL A 47 27.35 25.98 -17.55
N GLY A 48 26.58 25.91 -18.65
CA GLY A 48 25.86 27.04 -19.24
C GLY A 48 24.88 27.72 -18.27
N THR A 49 24.69 29.03 -18.44
CA THR A 49 23.84 29.88 -17.58
C THR A 49 22.35 29.52 -17.61
N GLU A 50 21.94 28.72 -18.59
CA GLU A 50 20.60 28.16 -18.73
C GLU A 50 20.27 27.06 -17.70
N TYR A 51 21.27 26.52 -17.00
CA TYR A 51 21.09 25.49 -15.98
C TYR A 51 21.08 26.08 -14.56
N ASP A 52 19.98 25.87 -13.82
CA ASP A 52 19.91 26.23 -12.39
C ASP A 52 20.70 25.23 -11.54
N LEU A 53 21.98 25.54 -11.33
CA LEU A 53 22.91 24.76 -10.52
C LEU A 53 22.42 24.53 -9.09
N LYS A 54 21.63 25.44 -8.50
CA LYS A 54 21.03 25.23 -7.17
C LYS A 54 19.98 24.12 -7.22
N ARG A 55 19.19 24.05 -8.28
CA ARG A 55 18.18 22.99 -8.47
C ARG A 55 18.83 21.63 -8.69
N ILE A 56 19.91 21.58 -9.47
CA ILE A 56 20.72 20.36 -9.73
C ILE A 56 21.38 19.82 -8.45
N VAL A 57 21.87 20.71 -7.57
CA VAL A 57 22.52 20.32 -6.30
C VAL A 57 21.51 20.07 -5.18
N SER A 58 20.33 20.71 -5.19
CA SER A 58 19.36 20.65 -4.09
C SER A 58 18.58 19.34 -3.98
N GLU A 59 18.39 18.62 -5.09
CA GLU A 59 17.70 17.32 -5.09
C GLU A 59 18.48 16.34 -5.95
N ASN A 60 19.41 15.59 -5.33
CA ASN A 60 20.02 14.46 -6.00
C ASN A 60 18.90 13.42 -6.27
N PRO A 61 18.48 13.18 -7.53
CA PRO A 61 17.37 12.28 -7.84
C PRO A 61 17.63 10.85 -7.33
N MET A 62 18.92 10.46 -7.26
CA MET A 62 19.34 9.19 -6.67
C MET A 62 19.00 9.08 -5.18
N ARG A 63 18.95 10.18 -4.44
CA ARG A 63 18.57 10.18 -3.02
C ARG A 63 17.07 9.93 -2.84
N CYS A 64 16.23 10.59 -3.63
CA CYS A 64 14.78 10.37 -3.61
C CYS A 64 14.43 8.94 -4.02
N PHE A 65 15.10 8.41 -5.04
CA PHE A 65 14.94 7.03 -5.47
C PHE A 65 15.37 6.04 -4.37
N ARG A 66 16.52 6.24 -3.73
CA ARG A 66 16.97 5.39 -2.61
C ARG A 66 16.00 5.41 -1.43
N ILE A 67 15.48 6.57 -1.05
CA ILE A 67 14.48 6.68 0.02
C ILE A 67 13.21 5.93 -0.37
N TRP A 68 12.72 6.15 -1.59
CA TRP A 68 11.53 5.45 -2.08
C TRP A 68 11.71 3.93 -2.11
N LEU A 69 12.89 3.44 -2.52
CA LEU A 69 13.20 2.00 -2.50
C LEU A 69 13.16 1.43 -1.08
N LEU A 70 13.70 2.15 -0.08
CA LEU A 70 13.63 1.74 1.32
C LEU A 70 12.18 1.71 1.84
N LEU A 71 11.36 2.69 1.45
CA LEU A 71 9.93 2.74 1.78
C LEU A 71 9.19 1.58 1.12
N LEU A 72 9.50 1.26 -0.13
CA LEU A 72 8.93 0.12 -0.84
C LEU A 72 9.26 -1.20 -0.13
N ILE A 73 10.52 -1.43 0.22
CA ILE A 73 10.93 -2.61 0.99
C ILE A 73 10.15 -2.69 2.30
N PHE A 74 10.03 -1.57 3.02
CA PHE A 74 9.25 -1.51 4.26
C PHE A 74 7.77 -1.85 4.05
N ARG A 75 7.13 -1.38 2.98
CA ARG A 75 5.73 -1.72 2.67
C ARG A 75 5.56 -3.15 2.18
N LEU A 76 6.54 -3.72 1.47
CA LEU A 76 6.56 -5.12 1.07
C LEU A 76 6.68 -6.06 2.27
N LEU A 77 7.38 -5.67 3.35
CA LEU A 77 7.34 -6.41 4.61
C LEU A 77 5.91 -6.50 5.17
N GLY A 78 5.09 -5.47 4.98
CA GLY A 78 3.67 -5.48 5.34
C GLY A 78 2.88 -6.57 4.61
N VAL A 79 3.18 -6.84 3.33
CA VAL A 79 2.52 -7.93 2.57
C VAL A 79 2.77 -9.28 3.24
N LEU A 80 3.97 -9.50 3.79
CA LEU A 80 4.34 -10.74 4.47
C LEU A 80 3.77 -10.84 5.88
N LEU A 81 3.75 -9.72 6.63
CA LEU A 81 3.40 -9.67 8.04
C LEU A 81 1.89 -9.49 8.29
N VAL A 82 1.13 -8.91 7.37
CA VAL A 82 -0.31 -8.71 7.52
C VAL A 82 -1.05 -9.94 6.99
N GLN A 83 -1.28 -10.93 7.84
CA GLN A 83 -1.93 -12.19 7.51
C GLN A 83 -3.36 -12.32 8.08
N SER A 84 -3.84 -11.29 8.78
CA SER A 84 -5.16 -11.28 9.38
C SER A 84 -6.26 -10.81 8.45
N TRP A 85 -7.48 -11.26 8.72
CA TRP A 85 -8.71 -10.71 8.18
C TRP A 85 -9.01 -9.36 8.83
N PHE A 86 -9.61 -8.43 8.09
CA PHE A 86 -10.00 -7.12 8.65
C PHE A 86 -11.43 -6.74 8.29
N VAL A 87 -11.71 -6.47 7.02
CA VAL A 87 -13.01 -5.98 6.55
C VAL A 87 -13.38 -6.61 5.21
N PRO A 88 -14.67 -6.93 4.99
CA PRO A 88 -15.15 -7.51 3.74
C PRO A 88 -14.74 -6.75 2.48
N ASP A 89 -14.73 -5.40 2.49
CA ASP A 89 -14.41 -4.62 1.29
C ASP A 89 -12.98 -4.86 0.76
N GLU A 90 -12.07 -5.38 1.59
CA GLU A 90 -10.73 -5.79 1.11
C GLU A 90 -10.80 -6.86 0.04
N THR A 91 -11.81 -7.75 0.12
CA THR A 91 -11.95 -8.88 -0.80
C THR A 91 -13.16 -8.64 -1.73
N TYR A 92 -14.33 -8.40 -1.15
CA TYR A 92 -15.62 -8.43 -1.86
C TYR A 92 -15.96 -7.16 -2.63
N GLN A 93 -15.22 -6.07 -2.43
CA GLN A 93 -15.43 -4.81 -3.15
C GLN A 93 -14.25 -4.45 -4.06
N SER A 94 -13.23 -5.32 -4.12
CA SER A 94 -12.01 -5.09 -4.90
C SER A 94 -11.54 -6.37 -5.61
N CYS A 95 -10.88 -7.28 -4.91
CA CYS A 95 -10.27 -8.49 -5.48
C CYS A 95 -11.29 -9.44 -6.12
N GLU A 96 -12.43 -9.72 -5.46
CA GLU A 96 -13.50 -10.57 -6.03
C GLU A 96 -14.09 -9.99 -7.30
N VAL A 97 -14.36 -8.68 -7.29
CA VAL A 97 -14.93 -7.96 -8.42
C VAL A 97 -13.97 -8.02 -9.61
N ALA A 98 -12.68 -7.78 -9.36
CA ALA A 98 -11.63 -7.88 -10.36
C ALA A 98 -11.44 -9.32 -10.87
N HIS A 99 -11.50 -10.30 -9.97
CA HIS A 99 -11.38 -11.71 -10.31
C HIS A 99 -12.53 -12.15 -11.22
N ARG A 100 -13.76 -11.75 -10.90
CA ARG A 100 -14.93 -12.01 -11.75
C ARG A 100 -14.80 -11.36 -13.12
N ALA A 101 -14.32 -10.13 -13.18
CA ALA A 101 -14.14 -9.42 -14.44
C ALA A 101 -13.14 -10.09 -15.39
N VAL A 102 -12.13 -10.81 -14.86
CA VAL A 102 -11.04 -11.40 -15.66
C VAL A 102 -11.18 -12.90 -15.87
N PHE A 103 -11.61 -13.63 -14.84
CA PHE A 103 -11.68 -15.09 -14.80
C PHE A 103 -13.11 -15.63 -14.85
N GLY A 104 -14.12 -14.77 -14.73
CA GLY A 104 -15.54 -15.16 -14.74
C GLY A 104 -16.06 -15.73 -13.42
N THR A 105 -15.18 -16.04 -12.47
CA THR A 105 -15.52 -16.53 -11.13
C THR A 105 -15.32 -15.44 -10.08
N GLY A 106 -16.18 -15.39 -9.08
CA GLY A 106 -16.12 -14.41 -8.00
C GLY A 106 -17.47 -13.79 -7.67
N HIS A 107 -17.59 -13.37 -6.41
CA HIS A 107 -18.86 -12.91 -5.84
C HIS A 107 -19.03 -11.40 -6.01
N LEU A 108 -20.15 -10.97 -6.61
CA LEU A 108 -20.58 -9.57 -6.58
C LEU A 108 -21.59 -9.39 -5.45
N THR A 109 -21.30 -8.45 -4.57
CA THR A 109 -22.22 -8.07 -3.50
C THR A 109 -23.41 -7.27 -4.07
N TRP A 110 -24.48 -7.19 -3.28
CA TRP A 110 -25.71 -6.50 -3.65
C TRP A 110 -25.48 -5.03 -4.05
N GLU A 111 -24.46 -4.36 -3.50
CA GLU A 111 -24.16 -2.96 -3.85
C GLU A 111 -23.85 -2.75 -5.33
N TRP A 112 -23.30 -3.77 -6.00
CA TRP A 112 -23.03 -3.73 -7.44
C TRP A 112 -24.35 -3.81 -8.23
N SER A 113 -25.35 -4.54 -7.77
CA SER A 113 -26.68 -4.58 -8.40
C SER A 113 -27.36 -3.19 -8.41
N TYR A 114 -27.11 -2.38 -7.38
CA TYR A 114 -27.63 -1.00 -7.27
C TYR A 114 -26.68 0.08 -7.80
N ALA A 115 -25.54 -0.32 -8.39
CA ALA A 115 -24.51 0.61 -8.88
C ALA A 115 -24.08 1.65 -7.82
N LEU A 116 -23.84 1.20 -6.59
CA LEU A 116 -23.39 2.03 -5.46
C LEU A 116 -21.86 2.14 -5.35
N ARG A 117 -21.12 1.30 -6.08
CA ARG A 117 -19.67 1.17 -5.97
C ARG A 117 -18.96 1.62 -7.25
N SER A 118 -17.90 2.40 -7.09
CA SER A 118 -17.08 2.87 -8.21
C SER A 118 -16.27 1.72 -8.83
N PRO A 119 -16.26 1.53 -10.17
CA PRO A 119 -15.45 0.51 -10.84
C PRO A 119 -13.95 0.82 -10.80
N PHE A 120 -13.54 2.07 -10.55
CA PHE A 120 -12.15 2.50 -10.75
C PHE A 120 -11.14 1.69 -9.94
N HIS A 121 -11.40 1.47 -8.64
CA HIS A 121 -10.47 0.74 -7.79
C HIS A 121 -10.33 -0.74 -8.20
N PRO A 122 -11.42 -1.54 -8.34
CA PRO A 122 -11.30 -2.91 -8.83
C PRO A 122 -10.79 -2.99 -10.27
N ALA A 123 -11.04 -2.00 -11.13
CA ALA A 123 -10.53 -1.99 -12.50
C ALA A 123 -8.99 -1.99 -12.57
N VAL A 124 -8.31 -1.27 -11.66
CA VAL A 124 -6.84 -1.29 -11.58
C VAL A 124 -6.35 -2.71 -11.24
N ILE A 125 -7.03 -3.41 -10.33
CA ILE A 125 -6.70 -4.80 -9.97
C ILE A 125 -7.05 -5.75 -11.13
N ALA A 126 -8.15 -5.53 -11.84
CA ALA A 126 -8.56 -6.33 -12.99
C ALA A 126 -7.53 -6.23 -14.14
N VAL A 127 -7.00 -5.04 -14.41
CA VAL A 127 -5.90 -4.88 -15.38
C VAL A 127 -4.67 -5.67 -14.96
N LEU A 128 -4.30 -5.63 -13.68
CA LEU A 128 -3.20 -6.42 -13.14
C LEU A 128 -3.43 -7.93 -13.33
N PHE A 129 -4.61 -8.43 -12.97
CA PHE A 129 -5.00 -9.83 -13.19
C PHE A 129 -5.00 -10.20 -14.68
N LYS A 130 -5.42 -9.30 -15.56
CA LYS A 130 -5.41 -9.56 -17.01
C LYS A 130 -4.00 -9.71 -17.56
N VAL A 131 -3.05 -8.90 -17.07
CA VAL A 131 -1.63 -9.04 -17.41
C VAL A 131 -1.08 -10.37 -16.88
N ILE A 132 -1.36 -10.73 -15.63
CA ILE A 132 -0.92 -11.99 -15.03
C ILE A 132 -1.47 -13.20 -15.81
N GLN A 133 -2.76 -13.18 -16.16
CA GLN A 133 -3.42 -14.18 -16.98
C GLN A 133 -2.78 -14.29 -18.37
N HIS A 134 -2.47 -13.16 -19.02
CA HIS A 134 -1.84 -13.14 -20.34
C HIS A 134 -0.49 -13.87 -20.34
N PHE A 135 0.31 -13.71 -19.27
CA PHE A 135 1.58 -14.40 -19.08
C PHE A 135 1.45 -15.80 -18.47
N LYS A 136 0.24 -16.27 -18.16
CA LYS A 136 -0.03 -17.56 -17.50
C LYS A 136 0.69 -17.72 -16.17
N LEU A 137 0.76 -16.63 -15.40
CA LEU A 137 1.37 -16.58 -14.06
C LEU A 137 0.30 -16.56 -12.96
N ASP A 138 -0.93 -16.92 -13.28
CA ASP A 138 -2.14 -16.90 -12.45
C ASP A 138 -2.20 -18.05 -11.43
N SER A 139 -1.08 -18.38 -10.79
CA SER A 139 -1.12 -19.28 -9.63
C SER A 139 -1.89 -18.62 -8.47
N GLN A 140 -2.53 -19.43 -7.63
CA GLN A 140 -3.30 -18.95 -6.48
C GLN A 140 -2.50 -17.98 -5.60
N THR A 141 -1.23 -18.29 -5.31
CA THR A 141 -0.35 -17.42 -4.53
C THR A 141 -0.10 -16.07 -5.20
N VAL A 142 0.03 -16.04 -6.53
CA VAL A 142 0.24 -14.80 -7.28
C VAL A 142 -1.02 -13.95 -7.30
N ILE A 143 -2.20 -14.56 -7.52
CA ILE A 143 -3.48 -13.85 -7.54
C ILE A 143 -3.79 -13.21 -6.17
N VAL A 144 -3.48 -13.89 -5.07
CA VAL A 144 -3.64 -13.34 -3.71
C VAL A 144 -2.69 -12.19 -3.44
N ASN A 145 -1.42 -12.32 -3.80
CA ASN A 145 -0.39 -11.37 -3.36
C ASN A 145 -0.12 -10.22 -4.33
N ALA A 146 -0.38 -10.37 -5.62
CA ALA A 146 -0.09 -9.32 -6.60
C ALA A 146 -0.86 -8.01 -6.32
N PRO A 147 -2.16 -8.02 -5.99
CA PRO A 147 -2.89 -6.80 -5.62
C PRO A 147 -2.33 -6.14 -4.36
N ARG A 148 -1.86 -6.94 -3.40
CA ARG A 148 -1.25 -6.47 -2.14
C ARG A 148 0.12 -5.82 -2.38
N VAL A 149 0.92 -6.40 -3.27
CA VAL A 149 2.20 -5.84 -3.75
C VAL A 149 1.97 -4.53 -4.51
N LEU A 150 0.95 -4.46 -5.37
CA LEU A 150 0.56 -3.22 -6.03
C LEU A 150 0.20 -2.14 -5.01
N HIS A 151 -0.60 -2.47 -4.01
CA HIS A 151 -0.96 -1.53 -2.93
C HIS A 151 0.26 -1.08 -2.12
N ALA A 152 1.19 -1.99 -1.79
CA ALA A 152 2.46 -1.64 -1.13
C ALA A 152 3.29 -0.66 -1.97
N PHE A 153 3.34 -0.85 -3.29
CA PHE A 153 4.00 0.06 -4.23
C PHE A 153 3.34 1.44 -4.26
N LEU A 154 2.01 1.49 -4.38
CA LEU A 154 1.24 2.73 -4.35
C LEU A 154 1.44 3.48 -3.02
N PHE A 155 1.45 2.78 -1.89
CA PHE A 155 1.75 3.40 -0.60
C PHE A 155 3.15 3.94 -0.50
N ALA A 156 4.17 3.25 -1.05
CA ALA A 156 5.52 3.80 -1.09
C ALA A 156 5.58 5.13 -1.87
N LEU A 157 4.78 5.27 -2.94
CA LEU A 157 4.60 6.55 -3.64
C LEU A 157 3.90 7.60 -2.77
N GLY A 158 2.86 7.20 -2.02
CA GLY A 158 2.21 8.06 -1.03
C GLY A 158 3.16 8.53 0.08
N ASP A 159 4.02 7.64 0.58
CA ASP A 159 4.97 7.90 1.65
C ASP A 159 6.06 8.90 1.22
N ILE A 160 6.63 8.74 0.03
CA ILE A 160 7.59 9.71 -0.50
C ILE A 160 6.92 11.05 -0.79
N SER A 161 5.66 11.05 -1.23
CA SER A 161 4.87 12.26 -1.43
C SER A 161 4.62 12.97 -0.10
N PHE A 162 4.27 12.23 0.96
CA PHE A 162 4.12 12.78 2.30
C PHE A 162 5.43 13.35 2.85
N TYR A 163 6.56 12.68 2.62
CA TYR A 163 7.87 13.22 3.03
C TYR A 163 8.18 14.52 2.29
N LYS A 164 7.96 14.59 0.97
CA LYS A 164 8.13 15.83 0.19
C LYS A 164 7.20 16.94 0.69
N LEU A 165 5.93 16.64 0.93
CA LEU A 165 4.97 17.57 1.50
C LEU A 165 5.42 18.09 2.88
N SER A 166 5.89 17.19 3.74
CA SER A 166 6.44 17.53 5.06
C SER A 166 7.66 18.45 4.95
N ARG A 167 8.53 18.23 3.96
CA ARG A 167 9.70 19.09 3.68
C ARG A 167 9.32 20.49 3.22
N THR A 168 8.18 20.63 2.55
CA THR A 168 7.65 21.92 2.09
C THR A 168 6.94 22.68 3.21
N LEU A 169 6.19 21.98 4.07
CA LEU A 169 5.35 22.62 5.10
C LEU A 169 6.05 22.88 6.43
N LEU A 170 7.10 22.12 6.75
CA LEU A 170 7.79 22.23 8.04
C LEU A 170 9.10 23.01 7.89
N PRO A 171 9.46 23.84 8.88
CA PRO A 171 10.60 24.74 8.78
C PRO A 171 11.95 24.04 8.84
N SER A 172 12.03 22.81 9.36
CA SER A 172 13.29 22.08 9.51
C SER A 172 13.27 20.68 8.87
N PRO A 173 14.40 20.25 8.28
CA PRO A 173 14.61 18.87 7.82
C PRO A 173 14.27 17.80 8.87
N ASN A 174 14.63 18.06 10.13
CA ASN A 174 14.40 17.14 11.24
C ASN A 174 12.91 17.01 11.55
N SER A 175 12.16 18.11 11.52
CA SER A 175 10.71 18.07 11.72
C SER A 175 10.01 17.24 10.66
N ALA A 176 10.41 17.40 9.39
CA ALA A 176 9.88 16.58 8.31
C ALA A 176 10.25 15.10 8.45
N PHE A 177 11.47 14.79 8.87
CA PHE A 177 11.88 13.41 9.18
C PHE A 177 11.01 12.79 10.29
N TYR A 178 10.84 13.48 11.42
CA TYR A 178 10.02 12.98 12.52
C TYR A 178 8.54 12.86 12.15
N SER A 179 8.00 13.79 11.37
CA SER A 179 6.64 13.71 10.81
C SER A 179 6.49 12.46 9.94
N ALA A 180 7.38 12.28 8.96
CA ALA A 180 7.36 11.14 8.04
C ALA A 180 7.46 9.81 8.77
N VAL A 181 8.40 9.66 9.70
CA VAL A 181 8.54 8.41 10.44
C VAL A 181 7.34 8.17 11.35
N THR A 182 6.76 9.20 11.98
CA THR A 182 5.52 9.05 12.78
C THR A 182 4.37 8.51 11.92
N TYR A 183 4.20 9.03 10.70
CA TYR A 183 3.19 8.53 9.76
C TYR A 183 3.48 7.11 9.26
N ILE A 184 4.71 6.84 8.81
CA ILE A 184 5.07 5.55 8.20
C ILE A 184 5.04 4.41 9.24
N SER A 185 5.44 4.72 10.48
CA SER A 185 5.45 3.75 11.58
C SER A 185 4.10 3.58 12.27
N ALA A 186 3.09 4.41 11.97
CA ALA A 186 1.76 4.25 12.55
C ALA A 186 1.23 2.83 12.27
N TRP A 187 0.91 2.08 13.33
CA TRP A 187 0.56 0.67 13.21
C TRP A 187 -0.61 0.45 12.25
N PHE A 188 -1.62 1.34 12.31
CA PHE A 188 -2.82 1.23 11.47
C PHE A 188 -2.52 1.54 9.99
N VAL A 189 -1.62 2.49 9.70
CA VAL A 189 -1.17 2.76 8.34
C VAL A 189 -0.39 1.57 7.80
N PHE A 190 0.52 1.00 8.59
CA PHE A 190 1.25 -0.22 8.22
C PHE A 190 0.30 -1.40 7.98
N TYR A 191 -0.69 -1.58 8.85
CA TYR A 191 -1.69 -2.63 8.79
C TYR A 191 -2.60 -2.54 7.56
N CYS A 192 -3.02 -1.33 7.17
CA CYS A 192 -3.87 -1.11 6.00
C CYS A 192 -3.08 -1.01 4.69
N ALA A 193 -1.79 -0.66 4.73
CA ALA A 193 -1.00 -0.40 3.52
C ALA A 193 -1.02 -1.52 2.47
N PRO A 194 -0.80 -2.80 2.82
CA PRO A 194 -0.84 -3.90 1.86
C PRO A 194 -2.26 -4.36 1.52
N ARG A 195 -3.29 -3.86 2.20
CA ARG A 195 -4.68 -4.28 2.01
C ARG A 195 -5.32 -3.57 0.82
N THR A 196 -6.12 -4.31 0.06
CA THR A 196 -6.81 -3.85 -1.16
C THR A 196 -8.07 -3.04 -0.84
N LEU A 197 -7.92 -1.98 -0.07
CA LEU A 197 -8.99 -1.04 0.30
C LEU A 197 -8.98 0.19 -0.60
N SER A 198 -10.14 0.68 -1.05
CA SER A 198 -10.15 1.95 -1.81
C SER A 198 -9.79 3.17 -0.94
N ASN A 199 -9.90 3.10 0.39
CA ASN A 199 -9.42 4.16 1.31
C ASN A 199 -7.90 4.34 1.22
N CYS A 200 -7.18 3.24 0.95
CA CYS A 200 -5.75 3.28 0.72
C CYS A 200 -5.42 4.07 -0.53
N LEU A 201 -6.13 3.80 -1.64
CA LEU A 201 -5.95 4.52 -2.88
C LEU A 201 -6.33 6.00 -2.75
N GLU A 202 -7.45 6.29 -2.06
CA GLU A 202 -7.86 7.65 -1.68
C GLU A 202 -6.74 8.39 -0.93
N THR A 203 -6.14 7.76 0.08
CA THR A 203 -5.06 8.34 0.89
C THR A 203 -3.82 8.64 0.04
N VAL A 204 -3.36 7.68 -0.76
CA VAL A 204 -2.18 7.83 -1.62
C VAL A 204 -2.38 8.95 -2.64
N LEU A 205 -3.51 8.95 -3.34
CA LEU A 205 -3.83 9.97 -4.34
C LEU A 205 -4.00 11.35 -3.70
N THR A 206 -4.57 11.42 -2.50
CA THR A 206 -4.66 12.68 -1.74
C THR A 206 -3.27 13.24 -1.43
N LEU A 207 -2.35 12.40 -0.94
CA LEU A 207 -0.98 12.83 -0.63
C LEU A 207 -0.20 13.28 -1.87
N ILE A 208 -0.40 12.57 -2.99
CA ILE A 208 0.18 12.94 -4.28
C ILE A 208 -0.40 14.29 -4.74
N ALA A 209 -1.72 14.45 -4.73
CA ALA A 209 -2.40 15.69 -5.12
C ALA A 209 -1.94 16.90 -4.31
N LEU A 210 -1.75 16.73 -2.99
CA LEU A 210 -1.30 17.80 -2.10
C LEU A 210 0.08 18.37 -2.45
N LEU A 211 0.90 17.67 -3.24
CA LEU A 211 2.17 18.22 -3.74
C LEU A 211 1.97 19.42 -4.69
N TRP A 212 0.84 19.48 -5.39
CA TRP A 212 0.48 20.60 -6.26
C TRP A 212 -0.45 21.61 -5.58
N TYR A 213 -0.83 21.38 -4.31
CA TYR A 213 -1.72 22.30 -3.60
C TYR A 213 -0.97 23.59 -3.21
N PRO A 214 -1.52 24.79 -3.49
CA PRO A 214 -0.85 26.06 -3.21
C PRO A 214 -1.04 26.47 -1.74
N PHE A 215 -0.25 25.88 -0.85
CA PHE A 215 -0.26 26.20 0.59
C PHE A 215 0.15 27.65 0.88
N GLY A 216 1.08 28.21 0.11
CA GLY A 216 1.53 29.60 0.24
C GLY A 216 0.95 30.52 -0.83
N ASN A 217 0.76 31.81 -0.49
CA ASN A 217 0.16 32.80 -1.40
C ASN A 217 0.98 33.02 -2.69
N ARG A 218 2.30 32.79 -2.65
CA ARG A 218 3.18 32.93 -3.82
C ARG A 218 2.90 31.91 -4.93
N HIS A 219 2.26 30.79 -4.60
CA HIS A 219 2.03 29.68 -5.53
C HIS A 219 0.59 29.62 -6.05
N LEU A 220 -0.25 30.61 -5.75
CA LEU A 220 -1.67 30.60 -6.15
C LEU A 220 -1.86 30.60 -7.67
N ASN A 221 -0.93 31.19 -8.42
CA ASN A 221 -0.95 31.21 -9.89
C ASN A 221 -0.13 30.06 -10.52
N ALA A 222 0.38 29.11 -9.72
CA ALA A 222 1.14 27.98 -10.24
C ALA A 222 0.23 26.96 -10.94
N THR A 223 0.83 25.91 -11.52
CA THR A 223 0.09 24.82 -12.14
C THR A 223 -0.69 24.01 -11.08
N VAL A 224 -1.97 24.33 -10.93
CA VAL A 224 -2.86 23.78 -9.89
C VAL A 224 -3.87 22.74 -10.40
N TRP A 225 -4.05 22.62 -11.72
CA TRP A 225 -4.95 21.63 -12.31
C TRP A 225 -4.69 20.18 -11.86
N PRO A 226 -3.43 19.72 -11.61
CA PRO A 226 -3.20 18.32 -11.23
C PRO A 226 -3.84 17.95 -9.90
N TYR A 227 -3.76 18.81 -8.87
CA TYR A 227 -4.40 18.50 -7.58
C TYR A 227 -5.93 18.46 -7.73
N MET A 228 -6.51 19.31 -8.59
CA MET A 228 -7.96 19.36 -8.81
C MET A 228 -8.45 18.10 -9.53
N SER A 229 -7.75 17.66 -10.58
CA SER A 229 -8.09 16.42 -11.30
C SER A 229 -7.90 15.17 -10.43
N ILE A 230 -6.78 15.07 -9.71
CA ILE A 230 -6.53 13.93 -8.81
C ILE A 230 -7.51 13.97 -7.63
N GLY A 231 -7.83 15.15 -7.09
CA GLY A 231 -8.85 15.32 -6.06
C GLY A 231 -10.22 14.85 -6.54
N MET A 232 -10.65 15.24 -7.74
CA MET A 232 -11.88 14.72 -8.34
C MET A 232 -11.84 13.21 -8.54
N MET A 233 -10.69 12.64 -8.93
CA MET A 233 -10.52 11.18 -9.02
C MET A 233 -10.71 10.50 -7.66
N THR A 234 -10.18 11.07 -6.57
CA THR A 234 -10.42 10.52 -5.22
C THR A 234 -11.89 10.57 -4.83
N ILE A 235 -12.63 11.62 -5.21
CA ILE A 235 -14.07 11.75 -4.98
C ILE A 235 -14.86 10.71 -5.80
N ALA A 236 -14.46 10.48 -7.05
CA ALA A 236 -15.07 9.48 -7.90
C ALA A 236 -14.85 8.04 -7.38
N ILE A 237 -13.69 7.76 -6.78
CA ILE A 237 -13.39 6.47 -6.15
C ILE A 237 -14.12 6.33 -4.81
N ARG A 238 -14.08 7.36 -3.96
CA ARG A 238 -14.78 7.43 -2.68
C ARG A 238 -15.41 8.82 -2.48
N PRO A 239 -16.74 8.95 -2.53
CA PRO A 239 -17.43 10.25 -2.42
C PRO A 239 -17.10 11.02 -1.14
N THR A 240 -16.79 10.33 -0.04
CA THR A 240 -16.38 10.93 1.24
C THR A 240 -15.10 11.75 1.16
N ALA A 241 -14.23 11.50 0.18
CA ALA A 241 -13.02 12.31 -0.07
C ALA A 241 -13.35 13.80 -0.30
N ALA A 242 -14.57 14.10 -0.75
CA ALA A 242 -15.04 15.46 -0.98
C ALA A 242 -14.93 16.33 0.28
N LEU A 243 -15.05 15.74 1.47
CA LEU A 243 -14.95 16.47 2.74
C LEU A 243 -13.58 17.12 2.95
N LEU A 244 -12.48 16.46 2.53
CA LEU A 244 -11.15 17.07 2.55
C LEU A 244 -11.02 18.18 1.51
N TRP A 245 -11.48 17.91 0.29
CA TRP A 245 -11.34 18.81 -0.84
C TRP A 245 -12.20 20.05 -0.74
N ILE A 246 -13.34 20.01 -0.04
CA ILE A 246 -14.17 21.19 0.21
C ILE A 246 -13.39 22.21 1.05
N VAL A 247 -12.75 21.80 2.14
CA VAL A 247 -11.97 22.72 2.99
C VAL A 247 -10.77 23.29 2.24
N LEU A 248 -10.02 22.41 1.56
CA LEU A 248 -8.83 22.82 0.80
C LEU A 248 -9.19 23.69 -0.41
N GLY A 249 -10.23 23.30 -1.15
CA GLY A 249 -10.73 23.99 -2.33
C GLY A 249 -11.32 25.36 -1.99
N PHE A 250 -12.12 25.44 -0.93
CA PHE A 250 -12.68 26.70 -0.45
C PHE A 250 -11.58 27.64 0.04
N SER A 251 -10.61 27.14 0.82
CA SER A 251 -9.44 27.91 1.23
C SER A 251 -8.62 28.42 0.04
N HIS A 252 -8.46 27.62 -1.03
CA HIS A 252 -7.77 28.08 -2.23
C HIS A 252 -8.59 29.16 -2.96
N LEU A 253 -9.90 28.96 -3.12
CA LEU A 253 -10.78 29.91 -3.78
C LEU A 253 -10.79 31.28 -3.08
N LEU A 254 -10.87 31.30 -1.75
CA LEU A 254 -10.87 32.53 -0.95
C LEU A 254 -9.53 33.29 -1.01
N ARG A 255 -8.41 32.58 -1.13
CA ARG A 255 -7.08 33.20 -1.21
C ARG A 255 -6.71 33.66 -2.62
N HIS A 256 -7.35 33.12 -3.65
CA HIS A 256 -6.99 33.40 -5.04
C HIS A 256 -7.48 34.80 -5.45
N PRO A 257 -6.64 35.62 -6.12
CA PRO A 257 -7.00 37.00 -6.46
C PRO A 257 -8.19 37.11 -7.43
N ASN A 258 -8.38 36.11 -8.28
CA ASN A 258 -9.47 36.06 -9.27
C ASN A 258 -10.25 34.75 -9.14
N PRO A 259 -11.19 34.62 -8.18
CA PRO A 259 -11.85 33.35 -7.88
C PRO A 259 -12.72 32.83 -9.03
N LEU A 260 -13.44 33.71 -9.73
CA LEU A 260 -14.25 33.31 -10.89
C LEU A 260 -13.38 32.77 -12.03
N ARG A 261 -12.23 33.40 -12.29
CA ARG A 261 -11.28 32.93 -13.29
C ARG A 261 -10.73 31.55 -12.93
N LEU A 262 -10.37 31.33 -11.66
CA LEU A 262 -9.92 30.03 -11.17
C LEU A 262 -11.00 28.96 -11.38
N LEU A 263 -12.25 29.28 -11.02
CA LEU A 263 -13.37 28.36 -11.14
C LEU A 263 -13.62 27.95 -12.60
N PHE A 264 -13.80 28.91 -13.50
CA PHE A 264 -14.21 28.64 -14.88
C PHE A 264 -13.06 28.20 -15.79
N LEU A 265 -11.83 28.69 -15.59
CA LEU A 265 -10.71 28.40 -16.48
C LEU A 265 -9.76 27.32 -15.95
N THR A 266 -9.91 26.87 -14.70
CA THR A 266 -9.00 25.87 -14.13
C THR A 266 -9.74 24.76 -13.41
N VAL A 267 -10.65 25.07 -12.48
CA VAL A 267 -11.39 24.02 -11.75
C VAL A 267 -12.28 23.24 -12.70
N LEU A 268 -13.20 23.90 -13.43
CA LEU A 268 -14.13 23.21 -14.32
C LEU A 268 -13.41 22.39 -15.41
N PRO A 269 -12.41 22.93 -16.15
CA PRO A 269 -11.67 22.14 -17.13
C PRO A 269 -10.87 20.99 -16.53
N ALA A 270 -10.44 21.08 -15.27
CA ALA A 270 -9.69 20.02 -14.60
C ALA A 270 -10.58 18.91 -14.01
N THR A 271 -11.77 19.24 -13.51
CA THR A 271 -12.65 18.30 -12.81
C THR A 271 -13.73 17.69 -13.71
N LEU A 272 -14.28 18.46 -14.66
CA LEU A 272 -15.37 18.00 -15.52
C LEU A 272 -14.99 16.78 -16.37
N PRO A 273 -13.79 16.71 -17.01
CA PRO A 273 -13.41 15.52 -17.77
C PRO A 273 -13.32 14.26 -16.90
N VAL A 274 -12.85 14.39 -15.65
CA VAL A 274 -12.77 13.28 -14.70
C VAL A 274 -14.16 12.79 -14.31
N LEU A 275 -15.09 13.72 -14.06
CA LEU A 275 -16.49 13.38 -13.73
C LEU A 275 -17.22 12.72 -14.91
N VAL A 276 -17.02 13.24 -16.13
CA VAL A 276 -17.59 12.66 -17.36
C VAL A 276 -17.02 11.26 -17.58
N LEU A 277 -15.69 11.11 -17.50
CA LEU A 277 -15.04 9.81 -17.63
C LEU A 277 -15.55 8.82 -16.58
N SER A 278 -15.70 9.25 -15.32
CA SER A 278 -16.29 8.43 -14.26
C SER A 278 -17.68 7.95 -14.61
N THR A 279 -18.55 8.85 -15.07
CA THR A 279 -19.94 8.51 -15.41
C THR A 279 -20.01 7.57 -16.62
N VAL A 280 -19.11 7.76 -17.60
CA VAL A 280 -18.99 6.86 -18.76
C VAL A 280 -18.52 5.47 -18.33
N VAL A 281 -17.46 5.39 -17.51
CA VAL A 281 -16.94 4.11 -17.00
C VAL A 281 -17.98 3.39 -16.14
N ASP A 282 -18.69 4.11 -15.26
CA ASP A 282 -19.81 3.58 -14.48
C ASP A 282 -20.89 3.00 -15.42
N SER A 283 -21.31 3.78 -16.41
CA SER A 283 -22.38 3.37 -17.33
C SER A 283 -22.02 2.15 -18.17
N LEU A 284 -20.75 2.06 -18.59
CA LEU A 284 -20.22 0.88 -19.30
C LEU A 284 -20.14 -0.35 -18.38
N CYS A 285 -19.65 -0.18 -17.15
CA CYS A 285 -19.51 -1.27 -16.19
C CYS A 285 -20.87 -1.87 -15.79
N TYR A 286 -21.88 -1.02 -15.61
CA TYR A 286 -23.22 -1.44 -15.19
C TYR A 286 -24.20 -1.66 -16.34
N ALA A 287 -23.74 -1.52 -17.59
CA ALA A 287 -24.54 -1.68 -18.80
C ALA A 287 -25.84 -0.83 -18.85
N ARG A 288 -25.86 0.30 -18.14
CA ARG A 288 -26.98 1.25 -18.10
C ARG A 288 -26.46 2.66 -17.78
N PRO A 289 -27.08 3.74 -18.30
CA PRO A 289 -26.69 5.10 -17.92
C PRO A 289 -26.81 5.29 -16.41
N THR A 290 -25.67 5.47 -15.71
CA THR A 290 -25.63 5.57 -14.25
C THR A 290 -24.42 6.36 -13.77
N SER A 291 -24.55 6.94 -12.58
CA SER A 291 -23.44 7.58 -11.85
C SER A 291 -23.39 7.01 -10.44
N THR A 292 -22.31 6.31 -10.13
CA THR A 292 -22.11 5.69 -8.80
C THR A 292 -22.01 6.75 -7.71
N LEU A 293 -21.43 7.91 -8.03
CA LEU A 293 -21.36 9.07 -7.13
C LEU A 293 -22.76 9.54 -6.70
N TRP A 294 -23.68 9.68 -7.65
CA TRP A 294 -25.07 10.08 -7.36
C TRP A 294 -25.82 9.00 -6.57
N ASN A 295 -25.72 7.73 -7.00
CA ASN A 295 -26.41 6.63 -6.33
C ASN A 295 -25.92 6.45 -4.89
N PHE A 296 -24.61 6.58 -4.66
CA PHE A 296 -24.01 6.55 -3.33
C PHE A 296 -24.57 7.68 -2.45
N LEU A 297 -24.61 8.92 -2.97
CA LEU A 297 -25.13 10.07 -2.23
C LEU A 297 -26.61 9.87 -1.88
N SER A 298 -27.41 9.44 -2.87
CA SER A 298 -28.83 9.16 -2.70
C SER A 298 -29.07 8.11 -1.63
N PHE A 299 -28.39 6.97 -1.70
CA PHE A 299 -28.60 5.86 -0.77
C PHE A 299 -28.07 6.16 0.64
N ASN A 300 -26.83 6.65 0.77
CA ASN A 300 -26.17 6.76 2.08
C ASN A 300 -26.51 8.04 2.82
N VAL A 301 -26.70 9.16 2.12
CA VAL A 301 -26.89 10.47 2.73
C VAL A 301 -28.37 10.88 2.70
N LEU A 302 -29.07 10.71 1.57
CA LEU A 302 -30.47 11.14 1.47
C LEU A 302 -31.45 10.13 2.07
N GLN A 303 -31.20 8.82 1.88
CA GLN A 303 -32.08 7.74 2.36
C GLN A 303 -31.62 7.11 3.68
N GLY A 304 -30.44 7.49 4.20
CA GLY A 304 -29.92 6.98 5.47
C GLY A 304 -29.55 5.49 5.45
N GLY A 305 -29.32 4.89 4.27
CA GLY A 305 -29.06 3.45 4.11
C GLY A 305 -27.84 2.94 4.89
N SER A 306 -26.90 3.82 5.22
CA SER A 306 -25.71 3.48 6.01
C SER A 306 -26.04 2.98 7.43
N ALA A 307 -27.17 3.38 8.02
CA ALA A 307 -27.58 2.95 9.36
C ALA A 307 -27.83 1.44 9.50
N LYS A 308 -28.04 0.72 8.39
CA LYS A 308 -28.27 -0.73 8.37
C LYS A 308 -27.02 -1.56 8.73
N PHE A 309 -25.83 -0.96 8.68
CA PHE A 309 -24.55 -1.67 8.89
C PHE A 309 -23.96 -1.44 10.29
N GLY A 310 -24.83 -1.18 11.28
CA GLY A 310 -24.45 -0.84 12.64
C GLY A 310 -24.26 0.66 12.84
N VAL A 311 -24.59 1.12 14.05
CA VAL A 311 -24.55 2.52 14.43
C VAL A 311 -23.70 2.74 15.67
N HIS A 312 -22.94 3.82 15.68
CA HIS A 312 -22.11 4.21 16.80
C HIS A 312 -22.44 5.65 17.25
N PRO A 313 -22.25 5.99 18.54
CA PRO A 313 -22.46 7.35 19.04
C PRO A 313 -21.64 8.39 18.27
N TRP A 314 -22.09 9.65 18.28
CA TRP A 314 -21.42 10.70 17.51
C TRP A 314 -19.97 10.94 17.96
N TYR A 315 -19.67 10.77 19.24
CA TYR A 315 -18.33 10.97 19.81
C TYR A 315 -17.35 9.81 19.54
N TRP A 316 -17.79 8.72 18.89
CA TRP A 316 -17.00 7.49 18.71
C TRP A 316 -15.66 7.73 18.02
N TYR A 317 -15.60 8.62 17.01
CA TYR A 317 -14.33 8.93 16.35
C TYR A 317 -13.32 9.65 17.26
N ILE A 318 -13.80 10.36 18.29
CA ILE A 318 -12.95 11.06 19.25
C ILE A 318 -12.47 10.08 20.33
N THR A 319 -13.35 9.22 20.83
CA THR A 319 -13.06 8.33 21.96
C THR A 319 -12.38 7.03 21.55
N GLU A 320 -12.76 6.46 20.40
CA GLU A 320 -12.30 5.15 19.94
C GLU A 320 -11.57 5.24 18.59
N GLY A 321 -12.10 6.01 17.63
CA GLY A 321 -11.53 6.06 16.28
C GLY A 321 -10.10 6.61 16.24
N LEU A 322 -9.91 7.90 16.57
CA LEU A 322 -8.61 8.57 16.53
C LEU A 322 -7.64 7.98 17.56
N THR A 323 -8.12 7.62 18.75
CA THR A 323 -7.33 7.01 19.81
C THR A 323 -6.81 5.63 19.38
N ALA A 324 -7.61 4.81 18.71
CA ALA A 324 -7.18 3.50 18.20
C ALA A 324 -6.19 3.62 17.03
N VAL A 325 -6.44 4.48 16.04
CA VAL A 325 -5.58 4.54 14.84
C VAL A 325 -4.28 5.33 15.07
N LEU A 326 -4.26 6.29 16.02
CA LEU A 326 -3.06 7.08 16.35
C LEU A 326 -2.35 6.60 17.63
N THR A 327 -3.04 5.97 18.56
CA THR A 327 -2.48 5.42 19.81
C THR A 327 -1.56 6.42 20.53
N ILE A 328 -0.33 6.02 20.82
CA ILE A 328 0.68 6.82 21.51
C ILE A 328 1.13 8.04 20.71
N GLN A 329 0.99 8.03 19.37
CA GLN A 329 1.38 9.17 18.55
C GLN A 329 0.35 10.31 18.57
N LEU A 330 -0.84 10.09 19.15
CA LEU A 330 -1.82 11.15 19.38
C LEU A 330 -1.25 12.26 20.29
N ILE A 331 -0.47 11.90 21.31
CA ILE A 331 0.14 12.83 22.26
C ILE A 331 1.10 13.83 21.56
N PRO A 332 2.14 13.38 20.82
CA PRO A 332 3.03 14.29 20.11
C PRO A 332 2.29 15.09 19.02
N ILE A 333 1.23 14.56 18.40
CA ILE A 333 0.39 15.30 17.45
C ILE A 333 -0.31 16.48 18.15
N VAL A 334 -1.08 16.21 19.21
CA VAL A 334 -1.87 17.23 19.92
C VAL A 334 -0.98 18.31 20.49
N ILE A 335 0.12 17.95 21.15
CA ILE A 335 1.06 18.95 21.68
C ILE A 335 1.76 19.70 20.54
N GLY A 336 2.05 19.01 19.43
CA GLY A 336 2.65 19.59 18.23
C GLY A 336 1.84 20.71 17.59
N VAL A 337 0.50 20.66 17.71
CA VAL A 337 -0.42 21.71 17.23
C VAL A 337 -0.21 23.05 17.95
N PHE A 338 0.32 23.06 19.17
CA PHE A 338 0.52 24.28 19.96
C PHE A 338 1.96 24.82 19.90
N ILE A 339 2.86 24.18 19.15
CA ILE A 339 4.27 24.60 19.06
C ILE A 339 4.44 25.73 18.02
N PRO A 340 5.27 26.77 18.27
CA PRO A 340 5.41 27.91 17.35
C PRO A 340 5.88 27.55 15.93
N PHE A 341 6.76 26.56 15.79
CA PHE A 341 7.37 26.15 14.51
C PHE A 341 6.56 25.08 13.77
N ARG A 342 5.25 25.03 14.03
CA ARG A 342 4.31 24.10 13.41
C ARG A 342 3.99 24.46 11.96
N PRO A 343 3.47 23.51 11.15
CA PRO A 343 2.99 23.84 9.83
C PRO A 343 1.70 24.69 9.91
N THR A 344 1.21 25.14 8.76
CA THR A 344 -0.08 25.85 8.67
C THR A 344 -1.20 25.05 9.34
N LEU A 345 -2.27 25.70 9.81
CA LEU A 345 -3.43 25.00 10.41
C LEU A 345 -4.36 24.37 9.39
N LEU A 346 -4.15 24.62 8.09
CA LEU A 346 -5.06 24.16 7.05
C LEU A 346 -5.19 22.62 6.99
N PRO A 347 -4.11 21.82 7.07
CA PRO A 347 -4.23 20.36 7.18
C PRO A 347 -5.02 19.89 8.41
N LEU A 348 -4.82 20.54 9.57
CA LEU A 348 -5.60 20.25 10.78
C LEU A 348 -7.07 20.58 10.57
N LEU A 349 -7.39 21.75 10.01
CA LEU A 349 -8.77 22.16 9.75
C LEU A 349 -9.48 21.19 8.82
N ALA A 350 -8.81 20.75 7.74
CA ALA A 350 -9.36 19.76 6.82
C ALA A 350 -9.60 18.41 7.52
N ALA A 351 -8.66 17.94 8.33
CA ALA A 351 -8.80 16.71 9.10
C ALA A 351 -9.91 16.79 10.16
N THR A 352 -9.99 17.88 10.90
CA THR A 352 -11.02 18.11 11.91
C THR A 352 -12.41 18.21 11.28
N PHE A 353 -12.56 18.91 10.16
CA PHE A 353 -13.82 18.98 9.42
C PHE A 353 -14.26 17.60 8.93
N TYR A 354 -13.35 16.83 8.35
CA TYR A 354 -13.61 15.46 7.90
C TYR A 354 -14.11 14.58 9.05
N VAL A 355 -13.38 14.56 10.17
CA VAL A 355 -13.75 13.76 11.35
C VAL A 355 -15.07 14.23 11.95
N ALA A 356 -15.30 15.55 12.05
CA ALA A 356 -16.54 16.10 12.57
C ALA A 356 -17.75 15.70 11.72
N PHE A 357 -17.65 15.79 10.40
CA PHE A 357 -18.73 15.37 9.51
C PHE A 357 -19.00 13.86 9.62
N HIS A 358 -17.95 13.04 9.58
CA HIS A 358 -18.07 11.59 9.77
C HIS A 358 -18.65 11.20 11.15
N SER A 359 -18.43 12.02 12.18
CA SER A 359 -18.99 11.81 13.51
C SER A 359 -20.52 11.87 13.54
N PHE A 360 -21.13 12.66 12.64
CA PHE A 360 -22.60 12.73 12.52
C PHE A 360 -23.21 11.63 11.66
N LEU A 361 -22.40 10.84 10.94
CA LEU A 361 -22.91 9.70 10.19
C LEU A 361 -23.17 8.52 11.15
N PRO A 362 -24.30 7.79 11.05
CA PRO A 362 -24.62 6.70 11.96
C PRO A 362 -23.56 5.60 11.96
N HIS A 363 -23.18 5.13 10.76
CA HIS A 363 -22.18 4.09 10.57
C HIS A 363 -20.76 4.65 10.59
N LYS A 364 -19.87 3.96 11.32
CA LYS A 364 -18.50 4.42 11.56
C LYS A 364 -17.52 3.25 11.47
N GLU A 365 -16.36 3.52 10.90
CA GLU A 365 -15.26 2.57 10.80
C GLU A 365 -13.90 3.26 10.94
N HIS A 366 -12.92 2.54 11.49
CA HIS A 366 -11.54 3.02 11.67
C HIS A 366 -10.87 3.38 10.34
N ARG A 367 -11.10 2.60 9.28
CA ARG A 367 -10.46 2.80 7.97
C ARG A 367 -10.84 4.10 7.27
N PHE A 368 -11.99 4.69 7.62
CA PHE A 368 -12.39 6.00 7.10
C PHE A 368 -11.45 7.11 7.57
N LEU A 369 -10.68 6.90 8.64
CA LEU A 369 -9.69 7.85 9.11
C LEU A 369 -8.36 7.81 8.33
N LEU A 370 -8.13 6.82 7.46
CA LEU A 370 -6.85 6.68 6.74
C LEU A 370 -6.40 7.97 6.02
N PRO A 371 -7.27 8.71 5.31
CA PRO A 371 -6.86 9.94 4.61
C PRO A 371 -6.42 11.09 5.53
N VAL A 372 -6.90 11.13 6.79
CA VAL A 372 -6.58 12.22 7.73
C VAL A 372 -5.33 11.96 8.57
N ILE A 373 -4.95 10.69 8.78
CA ILE A 373 -3.76 10.32 9.56
C ILE A 373 -2.49 11.06 9.10
N PRO A 374 -2.11 11.09 7.79
CA PRO A 374 -0.91 11.81 7.38
C PRO A 374 -0.98 13.31 7.70
N LEU A 375 -2.15 13.95 7.52
CA LEU A 375 -2.34 15.37 7.81
C LEU A 375 -2.12 15.69 9.29
N LEU A 376 -2.57 14.82 10.18
CA LEU A 376 -2.37 14.94 11.63
C LEU A 376 -0.91 14.69 12.02
N CYS A 377 -0.25 13.70 11.40
CA CYS A 377 1.16 13.36 11.68
C CYS A 377 2.15 14.50 11.36
N LEU A 378 1.78 15.48 10.51
CA LEU A 378 2.58 16.69 10.27
C LEU A 378 2.96 17.42 11.57
N TYR A 379 2.05 17.47 12.55
CA TYR A 379 2.25 18.21 13.79
C TYR A 379 3.20 17.48 14.76
N ALA A 380 3.29 16.15 14.68
CA ALA A 380 4.24 15.37 15.51
C ALA A 380 5.71 15.75 15.24
N GLY A 381 6.05 16.13 14.00
CA GLY A 381 7.39 16.57 13.65
C GLY A 381 7.86 17.78 14.45
N SER A 382 6.95 18.72 14.70
CA SER A 382 7.20 19.94 15.45
C SER A 382 7.42 19.63 16.94
N PHE A 383 6.62 18.70 17.48
CA PHE A 383 6.81 18.17 18.82
C PHE A 383 8.22 17.61 19.00
N PHE A 384 8.60 16.60 18.22
CA PHE A 384 9.90 15.94 18.43
C PHE A 384 11.06 16.91 18.27
N THR A 385 11.03 17.77 17.26
CA THR A 385 12.12 18.73 17.01
C THR A 385 12.33 19.71 18.18
N SER A 386 11.26 20.13 18.85
CA SER A 386 11.33 21.06 19.99
C SER A 386 11.91 20.45 21.28
N ARG A 387 12.05 19.11 21.35
CA ARG A 387 12.50 18.42 22.57
C ARG A 387 14.01 18.23 22.63
N ARG A 388 14.53 18.19 23.87
CA ARG A 388 15.91 17.81 24.17
C ARG A 388 16.25 16.45 23.56
N VAL A 389 17.47 16.31 23.05
CA VAL A 389 17.89 15.17 22.21
C VAL A 389 17.65 13.82 22.89
N MET A 390 17.98 13.68 24.17
CA MET A 390 17.83 12.41 24.91
C MET A 390 16.35 12.04 25.10
N PHE A 391 15.54 12.97 25.64
CA PHE A 391 14.09 12.76 25.79
C PHE A 391 13.39 12.46 24.45
N ARG A 392 13.76 13.19 23.40
CA ARG A 392 13.27 12.96 22.03
C ARG A 392 13.54 11.54 21.57
N ARG A 393 14.79 11.06 21.71
CA ARG A 393 15.18 9.70 21.29
C ARG A 393 14.40 8.63 22.05
N VAL A 394 14.25 8.79 23.36
CA VAL A 394 13.52 7.83 24.22
C VAL A 394 12.04 7.77 23.83
N ILE A 395 11.33 8.90 23.81
CA ILE A 395 9.90 8.91 23.47
C ILE A 395 9.65 8.43 22.05
N PHE A 396 10.52 8.83 21.11
CA PHE A 396 10.41 8.39 19.73
C PHE A 396 10.64 6.88 19.60
N PHE A 397 11.62 6.31 20.31
CA PHE A 397 11.84 4.87 20.34
C PHE A 397 10.65 4.12 20.94
N ILE A 398 10.10 4.59 22.07
CA ILE A 398 8.90 3.99 22.68
C ILE A 398 7.72 3.99 21.70
N MET A 399 7.49 5.11 21.00
CA MET A 399 6.45 5.22 19.97
C MET A 399 6.64 4.20 18.85
N LEU A 400 7.87 4.02 18.36
CA LEU A 400 8.19 3.03 17.32
C LEU A 400 7.95 1.60 17.82
N MET A 401 8.42 1.26 19.02
CA MET A 401 8.25 -0.08 19.58
C MET A 401 6.78 -0.42 19.85
N ALA A 402 6.01 0.53 20.39
CA ALA A 402 4.58 0.34 20.62
C ALA A 402 3.83 0.10 19.30
N ASN A 403 4.07 0.93 18.28
CA ASN A 403 3.43 0.73 16.98
C ASN A 403 3.88 -0.57 16.29
N ALA A 404 5.16 -0.95 16.39
CA ALA A 404 5.64 -2.21 15.83
C ALA A 404 4.98 -3.42 16.52
N ALA A 405 4.84 -3.39 17.85
CA ALA A 405 4.16 -4.44 18.61
C ALA A 405 2.69 -4.57 18.20
N LEU A 406 1.96 -3.45 18.07
CA LEU A 406 0.57 -3.45 17.62
C LEU A 406 0.45 -3.93 16.17
N ALA A 407 1.30 -3.46 15.27
CA ALA A 407 1.31 -3.87 13.87
C ALA A 407 1.56 -5.37 13.71
N LEU A 408 2.49 -5.93 14.49
CA LEU A 408 2.73 -7.37 14.51
C LEU A 408 1.54 -8.13 15.11
N TYR A 409 1.04 -7.72 16.28
CA TYR A 409 -0.09 -8.39 16.93
C TYR A 409 -1.33 -8.45 16.02
N PHE A 410 -1.75 -7.30 15.47
CA PHE A 410 -2.89 -7.23 14.57
C PHE A 410 -2.60 -7.86 13.21
N GLY A 411 -1.34 -7.85 12.76
CA GLY A 411 -0.95 -8.44 11.48
C GLY A 411 -0.92 -9.97 11.50
N VAL A 412 -0.31 -10.59 12.53
CA VAL A 412 0.02 -12.02 12.52
C VAL A 412 -0.76 -12.88 13.51
N ARG A 413 -1.57 -12.30 14.41
CA ARG A 413 -2.16 -13.06 15.52
C ARG A 413 -3.65 -12.81 15.75
N HIS A 414 -4.08 -11.56 15.72
CA HIS A 414 -5.50 -11.21 15.86
C HIS A 414 -6.24 -11.42 14.54
N GLN A 415 -7.44 -12.02 14.56
CA GLN A 415 -8.29 -12.24 13.37
C GLN A 415 -7.62 -13.01 12.20
N ILE A 416 -6.72 -13.96 12.46
CA ILE A 416 -6.06 -14.77 11.41
C ILE A 416 -6.92 -15.94 10.90
N GLY A 417 -7.96 -16.31 11.64
CA GLY A 417 -8.77 -17.50 11.37
C GLY A 417 -9.28 -17.65 9.94
N PRO A 418 -9.87 -16.62 9.30
CA PRO A 418 -10.46 -16.78 7.98
C PRO A 418 -9.45 -17.19 6.91
N TYR A 419 -8.25 -16.61 6.91
CA TYR A 419 -7.20 -16.98 5.98
C TYR A 419 -6.57 -18.33 6.33
N ASN A 420 -6.33 -18.62 7.61
CA ASN A 420 -5.82 -19.92 8.03
C ASN A 420 -6.80 -21.07 7.72
N ALA A 421 -8.10 -20.84 7.89
CA ALA A 421 -9.14 -21.80 7.52
C ALA A 421 -9.19 -21.98 5.99
N ALA A 422 -9.04 -20.90 5.23
CA ALA A 422 -8.94 -20.98 3.77
C ALA A 422 -7.70 -21.78 3.32
N ASP A 423 -6.54 -21.55 3.95
CA ASP A 423 -5.31 -22.31 3.68
C ASP A 423 -5.45 -23.79 4.03
N SER A 424 -6.12 -24.10 5.13
CA SER A 424 -6.42 -25.48 5.51
C SER A 424 -7.29 -26.16 4.44
N VAL A 425 -8.41 -25.55 4.04
CA VAL A 425 -9.26 -26.02 2.94
C VAL A 425 -8.47 -26.18 1.65
N LEU A 426 -7.64 -25.20 1.30
CA LEU A 426 -6.80 -25.21 0.09
C LEU A 426 -5.81 -26.38 0.09
N SER A 427 -5.16 -26.66 1.23
CA SER A 427 -4.21 -27.75 1.38
C SER A 427 -4.87 -29.13 1.21
N MET A 428 -6.14 -29.26 1.58
CA MET A 428 -6.94 -30.48 1.42
C MET A 428 -7.51 -30.58 0.01
N ALA A 429 -8.03 -29.48 -0.54
CA ALA A 429 -8.56 -29.39 -1.90
C ALA A 429 -7.55 -29.83 -2.96
N ARG A 430 -6.28 -29.41 -2.83
CA ARG A 430 -5.18 -29.80 -3.74
C ARG A 430 -4.87 -31.30 -3.75
N LYS A 431 -5.24 -32.04 -2.70
CA LYS A 431 -5.05 -33.49 -2.63
C LYS A 431 -6.17 -34.27 -3.33
N VAL A 432 -7.40 -33.76 -3.24
CA VAL A 432 -8.60 -34.46 -3.74
C VAL A 432 -8.90 -34.09 -5.20
N GLY A 433 -8.66 -32.84 -5.60
CA GLY A 433 -9.08 -32.29 -6.90
C GLY A 433 -10.58 -32.01 -6.95
N ASN A 434 -10.99 -30.92 -7.58
CA ASN A 434 -12.40 -30.48 -7.68
C ASN A 434 -13.14 -30.35 -6.34
N ALA A 435 -12.54 -29.62 -5.39
CA ALA A 435 -13.18 -29.33 -4.10
C ALA A 435 -14.26 -28.25 -4.21
N SER A 436 -15.29 -28.39 -3.39
CA SER A 436 -16.35 -27.40 -3.13
C SER A 436 -16.46 -27.12 -1.63
N MET A 437 -16.87 -25.92 -1.24
CA MET A 437 -16.99 -25.55 0.16
C MET A 437 -18.28 -24.76 0.47
N ALA A 438 -18.85 -25.04 1.64
CA ALA A 438 -19.90 -24.23 2.27
C ALA A 438 -19.33 -23.53 3.51
N ALA A 439 -19.23 -22.21 3.47
CA ALA A 439 -18.87 -21.38 4.61
C ALA A 439 -20.13 -20.92 5.35
N LEU A 440 -20.49 -21.68 6.39
CA LEU A 440 -21.60 -21.41 7.32
C LEU A 440 -21.11 -20.51 8.46
N MET A 441 -20.70 -19.32 8.07
CA MET A 441 -20.19 -18.25 8.92
C MET A 441 -20.92 -16.94 8.56
N PRO A 442 -20.86 -15.87 9.37
CA PRO A 442 -21.41 -14.58 8.99
C PRO A 442 -20.99 -14.18 7.58
N CYS A 443 -21.88 -13.55 6.82
CA CYS A 443 -21.60 -13.23 5.43
C CYS A 443 -20.28 -12.47 5.27
N TYR A 444 -19.55 -12.78 4.20
CA TYR A 444 -18.25 -12.17 3.90
C TYR A 444 -17.21 -12.26 5.03
N SER A 445 -17.30 -13.24 5.93
CA SER A 445 -16.31 -13.46 7.01
C SER A 445 -15.12 -14.34 6.60
N MET A 446 -15.11 -14.80 5.35
CA MET A 446 -14.08 -15.65 4.77
C MET A 446 -13.74 -15.15 3.35
N PRO A 447 -12.50 -15.30 2.85
CA PRO A 447 -12.20 -14.94 1.46
C PRO A 447 -12.92 -15.84 0.43
N GLY A 448 -13.13 -15.29 -0.77
CA GLY A 448 -13.82 -15.98 -1.88
C GLY A 448 -12.87 -16.51 -2.98
N HIS A 449 -13.36 -16.56 -4.22
CA HIS A 449 -12.61 -17.08 -5.38
C HIS A 449 -11.34 -16.32 -5.70
N SER A 450 -11.23 -15.04 -5.40
CA SER A 450 -9.99 -14.28 -5.51
C SER A 450 -8.88 -14.80 -4.60
N TYR A 451 -9.22 -15.61 -3.58
CA TYR A 451 -8.25 -16.31 -2.75
C TYR A 451 -8.02 -17.75 -3.16
N PHE A 452 -9.08 -18.51 -3.46
CA PHE A 452 -8.96 -19.91 -3.86
C PHE A 452 -8.59 -20.11 -5.33
N HIS A 453 -8.74 -19.07 -6.14
CA HIS A 453 -8.59 -19.09 -7.60
C HIS A 453 -9.33 -20.28 -8.24
N ASN A 454 -8.61 -21.27 -8.76
CA ASN A 454 -9.16 -22.46 -9.41
C ASN A 454 -9.10 -23.73 -8.53
N ASP A 455 -8.53 -23.64 -7.32
CA ASP A 455 -8.36 -24.80 -6.43
C ASP A 455 -9.70 -25.24 -5.78
N VAL A 456 -10.68 -24.32 -5.68
CA VAL A 456 -12.04 -24.60 -5.18
C VAL A 456 -13.06 -24.11 -6.20
N SER A 457 -13.89 -25.02 -6.72
CA SER A 457 -14.79 -24.76 -7.84
C SER A 457 -16.07 -24.03 -7.44
N VAL A 458 -16.59 -24.32 -6.25
CA VAL A 458 -17.84 -23.74 -5.72
C VAL A 458 -17.62 -23.31 -4.28
N ILE A 459 -17.98 -22.06 -3.97
CA ILE A 459 -17.95 -21.49 -2.63
C ILE A 459 -19.36 -20.97 -2.31
N ARG A 460 -20.07 -21.67 -1.42
CA ARG A 460 -21.36 -21.22 -0.89
C ARG A 460 -21.13 -20.48 0.43
N MET A 461 -21.58 -19.24 0.50
CA MET A 461 -21.55 -18.40 1.71
C MET A 461 -22.96 -17.97 2.06
N LEU A 462 -23.23 -17.77 3.35
CA LEU A 462 -24.50 -17.17 3.80
C LEU A 462 -24.67 -15.76 3.20
N ASP A 463 -25.84 -15.50 2.63
CA ASP A 463 -26.23 -14.23 2.07
C ASP A 463 -26.69 -13.25 3.17
N CYS A 464 -26.32 -11.99 2.99
CA CYS A 464 -26.76 -10.89 3.84
C CYS A 464 -27.21 -9.69 3.02
N THR A 465 -27.76 -9.97 1.83
CA THR A 465 -28.34 -8.93 1.00
C THR A 465 -29.51 -8.29 1.74
N PRO A 466 -29.47 -6.97 2.00
CA PRO A 466 -30.53 -6.31 2.73
C PRO A 466 -31.80 -6.30 1.87
N ASN A 467 -32.95 -6.58 2.49
CA ASN A 467 -34.26 -6.42 1.84
C ASN A 467 -34.56 -4.94 1.59
N VAL A 468 -34.16 -4.43 0.42
CA VAL A 468 -34.44 -3.05 -0.01
C VAL A 468 -35.89 -2.97 -0.47
N GLY A 469 -36.84 -2.78 0.46
CA GLY A 469 -38.24 -2.44 0.14
C GLY A 469 -39.32 -3.09 1.00
N ASN A 470 -39.08 -4.28 1.57
CA ASN A 470 -40.16 -5.09 2.17
C ASN A 470 -40.21 -5.13 3.71
N GLY A 471 -39.38 -4.38 4.43
CA GLY A 471 -39.46 -4.29 5.89
C GLY A 471 -39.13 -5.58 6.67
N GLU A 472 -38.91 -6.72 6.01
CA GLU A 472 -38.36 -7.93 6.64
C GLU A 472 -36.93 -7.67 7.08
N SER A 473 -36.70 -7.84 8.39
CA SER A 473 -35.45 -7.47 9.05
C SER A 473 -34.34 -8.49 8.93
N ASN A 474 -34.66 -9.78 8.75
CA ASN A 474 -33.68 -10.85 8.93
C ASN A 474 -33.26 -11.46 7.59
N ASP A 475 -31.97 -11.36 7.28
CA ASP A 475 -31.36 -11.98 6.12
C ASP A 475 -31.08 -13.49 6.33
N GLU A 476 -30.55 -14.17 5.32
CA GLU A 476 -30.23 -15.60 5.42
C GLU A 476 -29.20 -15.87 6.53
N SER A 477 -28.18 -15.01 6.64
CA SER A 477 -27.19 -15.10 7.71
C SER A 477 -27.83 -14.98 9.08
N ASP A 478 -28.76 -14.05 9.28
CA ASP A 478 -29.49 -13.89 10.54
C ASP A 478 -30.29 -15.15 10.88
N LYS A 479 -31.07 -15.66 9.91
CA LYS A 479 -31.89 -16.89 10.08
C LYS A 479 -31.04 -18.09 10.51
N PHE A 480 -29.87 -18.26 9.91
CA PHE A 480 -28.94 -19.34 10.29
C PHE A 480 -28.39 -19.17 11.71
N HIS A 481 -28.01 -17.96 12.13
CA HIS A 481 -27.42 -17.78 13.46
C HIS A 481 -28.47 -17.85 14.58
N ASP A 482 -29.72 -17.49 14.29
CA ASP A 482 -30.85 -17.61 15.21
C ASP A 482 -31.18 -19.09 15.47
N ASP A 483 -31.45 -19.86 14.41
CA ASP A 483 -31.73 -21.30 14.48
C ASP A 483 -31.00 -22.10 13.38
N PRO A 484 -29.77 -22.56 13.65
CA PRO A 484 -28.94 -23.21 12.65
C PRO A 484 -29.42 -24.62 12.30
N GLU A 485 -30.14 -25.30 13.19
CA GLU A 485 -30.69 -26.65 12.90
C GLU A 485 -31.87 -26.54 11.94
N MET A 486 -32.84 -25.66 12.24
CA MET A 486 -33.98 -25.43 11.37
C MET A 486 -33.55 -24.92 9.99
N TRP A 487 -32.56 -24.02 9.94
CA TRP A 487 -32.04 -23.51 8.68
C TRP A 487 -31.36 -24.62 7.87
N LEU A 488 -30.55 -25.49 8.50
CA LEU A 488 -29.87 -26.58 7.82
C LEU A 488 -30.86 -27.60 7.26
N ASP A 489 -31.94 -27.91 7.98
CA ASP A 489 -33.00 -28.81 7.49
C ASP A 489 -33.67 -28.28 6.22
N GLN A 490 -33.79 -26.95 6.07
CA GLN A 490 -34.35 -26.31 4.87
C GLN A 490 -33.38 -26.26 3.69
N HIS A 491 -32.07 -26.23 3.94
CA HIS A 491 -31.02 -26.04 2.93
C HIS A 491 -30.09 -27.25 2.81
N LEU A 492 -30.57 -28.41 3.23
CA LEU A 492 -29.77 -29.63 3.39
C LEU A 492 -29.12 -30.02 2.05
N ASP A 493 -29.88 -30.02 0.96
CA ASP A 493 -29.35 -30.37 -0.36
C ASP A 493 -28.25 -29.41 -0.83
N GLU A 494 -28.37 -28.11 -0.56
CA GLU A 494 -27.37 -27.11 -0.97
C GLU A 494 -26.05 -27.28 -0.23
N VAL A 495 -26.12 -27.50 1.08
CA VAL A 495 -24.93 -27.61 1.94
C VAL A 495 -24.17 -28.91 1.64
N PHE A 496 -24.87 -30.00 1.42
CA PHE A 496 -24.28 -31.34 1.29
C PHE A 496 -23.64 -31.63 -0.07
N LEU A 497 -23.94 -30.81 -1.08
CA LEU A 497 -23.19 -30.83 -2.34
C LEU A 497 -21.74 -30.36 -2.17
N ASN A 498 -21.41 -29.75 -1.02
CA ASN A 498 -20.08 -29.24 -0.73
C ASN A 498 -19.18 -30.28 -0.05
N SER A 499 -17.94 -30.35 -0.53
CA SER A 499 -16.93 -31.27 -0.01
C SER A 499 -16.51 -30.91 1.42
N TYR A 500 -16.42 -29.60 1.70
CA TYR A 500 -16.01 -29.05 2.99
C TYR A 500 -17.09 -28.13 3.55
N ILE A 501 -17.30 -28.17 4.86
CA ILE A 501 -18.12 -27.19 5.57
C ILE A 501 -17.23 -26.44 6.57
N VAL A 502 -17.30 -25.12 6.57
CA VAL A 502 -16.51 -24.26 7.45
C VAL A 502 -17.47 -23.46 8.34
N MET A 503 -17.26 -23.49 9.65
CA MET A 503 -18.07 -22.73 10.62
C MET A 503 -17.31 -22.41 11.91
N TYR A 504 -17.82 -21.48 12.71
CA TYR A 504 -17.28 -21.25 14.06
C TYR A 504 -17.56 -22.42 15.01
N GLU A 505 -16.63 -22.70 15.93
CA GLU A 505 -16.71 -23.85 16.85
C GLU A 505 -17.97 -23.82 17.72
N LYS A 506 -18.33 -22.66 18.28
CA LYS A 506 -19.59 -22.46 19.00
C LYS A 506 -20.83 -22.90 18.20
N THR A 507 -20.89 -22.59 16.91
CA THR A 507 -22.02 -23.00 16.04
C THR A 507 -21.97 -24.49 15.78
N TYR A 508 -20.78 -25.06 15.50
CA TYR A 508 -20.59 -26.49 15.35
C TYR A 508 -21.06 -27.26 16.59
N LEU A 509 -20.68 -26.81 17.79
CA LEU A 509 -21.05 -27.45 19.06
C LEU A 509 -22.56 -27.55 19.28
N ARG A 510 -23.34 -26.59 18.75
CA ARG A 510 -24.82 -26.67 18.77
C ARG A 510 -25.36 -27.76 17.84
N MET A 511 -24.64 -28.13 16.79
CA MET A 511 -25.09 -29.02 15.71
C MET A 511 -24.32 -30.34 15.64
N VAL A 512 -23.47 -30.67 16.63
CA VAL A 512 -22.61 -31.86 16.63
C VAL A 512 -23.39 -33.14 16.31
N ASN A 513 -24.54 -33.34 16.97
CA ASN A 513 -25.36 -34.53 16.77
C ASN A 513 -25.91 -34.62 15.35
N THR A 514 -26.23 -33.48 14.73
CA THR A 514 -26.66 -33.42 13.34
C THR A 514 -25.51 -33.78 12.42
N PHE A 515 -24.33 -33.18 12.54
CA PHE A 515 -23.18 -33.53 11.70
C PHE A 515 -22.68 -34.97 11.87
N ILE A 516 -22.76 -35.54 13.08
CA ILE A 516 -22.44 -36.96 13.31
C ILE A 516 -23.44 -37.87 12.58
N ARG A 517 -24.75 -37.59 12.67
CA ARG A 517 -25.79 -38.34 11.93
C ARG A 517 -25.57 -38.28 10.42
N LEU A 518 -24.99 -37.20 9.94
CA LEU A 518 -24.72 -36.93 8.53
C LEU A 518 -23.33 -37.39 8.07
N HIS A 519 -22.61 -38.14 8.91
CA HIS A 519 -21.28 -38.68 8.63
C HIS A 519 -20.20 -37.64 8.32
N TYR A 520 -20.31 -36.44 8.88
CA TYR A 520 -19.24 -35.44 8.86
C TYR A 520 -18.28 -35.63 10.03
N SER A 521 -16.99 -35.45 9.78
CA SER A 521 -15.96 -35.35 10.82
C SER A 521 -15.21 -34.03 10.75
N VAL A 522 -14.66 -33.63 11.90
CA VAL A 522 -13.75 -32.49 11.98
C VAL A 522 -12.40 -32.87 11.37
N CYS A 523 -12.00 -32.14 10.34
CA CYS A 523 -10.69 -32.28 9.70
C CYS A 523 -9.63 -31.41 10.32
N ASP A 524 -10.00 -30.19 10.67
CA ASP A 524 -9.08 -29.21 11.22
C ASP A 524 -9.81 -28.21 12.12
N ARG A 525 -9.08 -27.65 13.06
CA ARG A 525 -9.55 -26.67 14.05
C ARG A 525 -8.55 -25.54 14.14
N VAL A 526 -8.95 -24.38 13.65
CA VAL A 526 -8.07 -23.26 13.38
C VAL A 526 -8.37 -22.11 14.35
N PHE A 527 -7.33 -21.52 14.92
CA PHE A 527 -7.48 -20.34 15.78
C PHE A 527 -7.95 -19.11 14.99
N HIS A 528 -8.94 -18.38 15.51
CA HIS A 528 -9.52 -17.18 14.90
C HIS A 528 -8.97 -15.87 15.45
N SER A 529 -9.31 -15.53 16.69
CA SER A 529 -9.05 -14.20 17.26
C SER A 529 -9.06 -14.23 18.78
N ASP A 530 -8.29 -13.35 19.43
CA ASP A 530 -8.34 -13.18 20.90
C ASP A 530 -9.51 -12.32 21.35
N PHE A 531 -9.91 -11.35 20.52
CA PHE A 531 -11.05 -10.49 20.81
C PHE A 531 -12.08 -10.64 19.68
N LEU A 532 -13.31 -10.94 20.07
CA LEU A 532 -14.42 -11.17 19.13
C LEU A 532 -15.17 -9.85 18.92
N VAL A 533 -15.61 -9.62 17.68
CA VAL A 533 -16.30 -8.37 17.29
C VAL A 533 -17.82 -8.56 17.27
N SER A 534 -18.29 -9.80 17.27
CA SER A 534 -19.70 -10.17 17.23
C SER A 534 -19.94 -11.45 18.02
N GLU A 535 -21.14 -11.59 18.60
CA GLU A 535 -21.58 -12.80 19.29
C GLU A 535 -21.73 -14.02 18.37
N ARG A 536 -21.76 -13.78 17.04
CA ARG A 536 -21.77 -14.79 15.98
C ARG A 536 -20.39 -15.40 15.72
N GLN A 537 -19.33 -14.80 16.25
CA GLN A 537 -17.96 -15.28 16.11
C GLN A 537 -17.58 -16.20 17.28
N ASP A 538 -16.50 -16.95 17.08
CA ASP A 538 -15.85 -17.72 18.13
C ASP A 538 -14.33 -17.67 17.99
N HIS A 539 -13.61 -18.05 19.05
CA HIS A 539 -12.14 -18.09 19.07
C HIS A 539 -11.55 -19.13 18.12
N TYR A 540 -12.35 -20.09 17.64
CA TYR A 540 -11.92 -21.15 16.74
C TYR A 540 -12.90 -21.36 15.58
N ILE A 541 -12.36 -21.72 14.43
CA ILE A 541 -13.09 -22.13 13.22
C ILE A 541 -12.83 -23.62 13.02
N VAL A 542 -13.88 -24.37 12.72
CA VAL A 542 -13.85 -25.81 12.50
C VAL A 542 -14.13 -26.09 11.03
N ILE A 543 -13.37 -27.02 10.45
CA ILE A 543 -13.56 -27.48 9.08
C ILE A 543 -14.01 -28.93 9.12
N LEU A 544 -15.14 -29.21 8.47
CA LEU A 544 -15.78 -30.51 8.41
C LEU A 544 -15.66 -31.11 7.01
N TYR A 545 -15.60 -32.45 6.94
CA TYR A 545 -15.60 -33.23 5.69
C TYR A 545 -16.45 -34.49 5.83
N VAL A 546 -17.04 -34.95 4.74
CA VAL A 546 -17.90 -36.15 4.69
C VAL A 546 -17.05 -37.43 4.63
N ILE A 547 -17.26 -38.36 5.56
CA ILE A 547 -16.50 -39.61 5.62
C ILE A 547 -16.88 -40.61 4.51
N PHE A 548 -17.96 -40.41 3.75
CA PHE A 548 -18.38 -41.34 2.68
C PHE A 548 -18.81 -40.67 1.36
N LYS A 549 -17.96 -40.82 0.33
CA LYS A 549 -18.37 -41.00 -1.07
C LYS A 549 -17.51 -42.15 -1.64
N PRO A 550 -18.07 -43.32 -1.98
CA PRO A 550 -17.30 -44.37 -2.64
C PRO A 550 -17.15 -43.99 -4.12
N SER A 551 -16.15 -43.19 -4.45
CA SER A 551 -15.64 -43.16 -5.82
C SER A 551 -14.44 -44.09 -5.90
N ASN A 552 -14.63 -45.20 -6.60
CA ASN A 552 -13.59 -46.13 -7.03
C ASN A 552 -12.49 -45.37 -7.78
N HIS A 553 -11.49 -44.86 -7.07
CA HIS A 553 -10.19 -44.54 -7.64
C HIS A 553 -9.11 -45.16 -6.77
N ARG A 554 -8.46 -46.16 -7.36
CA ARG A 554 -7.34 -46.89 -6.78
C ARG A 554 -6.23 -45.89 -6.44
N PRO A 555 -5.60 -45.97 -5.25
CA PRO A 555 -4.33 -45.30 -5.05
C PRO A 555 -3.28 -46.01 -5.91
N ALA A 556 -2.71 -45.30 -6.87
CA ALA A 556 -1.50 -45.76 -7.56
C ALA A 556 -0.33 -45.73 -6.55
N PRO A 557 0.47 -46.79 -6.43
CA PRO A 557 1.61 -46.82 -5.52
C PRO A 557 2.83 -46.25 -6.23
N VAL A 558 3.01 -44.92 -6.24
CA VAL A 558 4.30 -44.31 -6.60
C VAL A 558 4.42 -42.94 -5.93
N LEU A 559 5.12 -42.86 -4.78
CA LEU A 559 6.15 -41.84 -4.50
C LEU A 559 6.77 -42.02 -3.10
N CYS A 560 7.68 -42.98 -2.99
CA CYS A 560 8.80 -42.85 -2.06
C CYS A 560 10.06 -42.69 -2.91
N LEU A 561 10.21 -41.53 -3.54
CA LEU A 561 11.48 -41.01 -4.05
C LEU A 561 11.21 -39.57 -4.48
N ILE A 562 11.73 -38.61 -3.69
CA ILE A 562 12.27 -37.29 -4.05
C ILE A 562 12.55 -36.59 -2.70
N ILE A 563 13.53 -37.12 -1.98
CA ILE A 563 14.38 -36.31 -1.11
C ILE A 563 15.75 -36.34 -1.80
N LYS A 564 15.93 -35.40 -2.73
CA LYS A 564 17.18 -34.93 -3.32
C LYS A 564 16.81 -34.17 -4.60
N CYS A 565 16.74 -32.85 -4.50
CA CYS A 565 17.14 -31.87 -5.54
C CYS A 565 16.57 -30.47 -5.22
N VAL A 566 17.07 -29.84 -4.15
CA VAL A 566 17.25 -28.39 -4.11
C VAL A 566 18.65 -28.13 -3.57
N LYS A 567 19.63 -28.29 -4.45
CA LYS A 567 20.99 -27.80 -4.27
C LYS A 567 21.37 -27.27 -5.65
N TYR A 568 21.10 -26.00 -5.89
CA TYR A 568 21.81 -25.11 -6.85
C TYR A 568 21.10 -23.74 -6.87
N LEU A 569 21.44 -22.93 -5.88
CA LEU A 569 21.62 -21.48 -6.04
C LEU A 569 22.69 -20.99 -5.06
N LEU A 570 23.76 -21.79 -4.98
CA LEU A 570 25.03 -21.48 -4.35
C LEU A 570 26.13 -21.74 -5.38
N VAL A 571 26.30 -20.80 -6.31
CA VAL A 571 27.56 -20.55 -7.00
C VAL A 571 27.59 -19.05 -7.30
N PHE A 572 28.13 -18.27 -6.37
CA PHE A 572 29.13 -17.21 -6.62
C PHE A 572 29.73 -16.82 -5.26
N GLU A 573 30.17 -17.84 -4.52
CA GLU A 573 31.15 -17.71 -3.44
C GLU A 573 32.43 -18.36 -3.96
N LYS A 574 33.02 -17.71 -4.95
CA LYS A 574 34.40 -17.95 -5.37
C LYS A 574 34.96 -16.56 -5.59
N TYR A 575 36.14 -16.32 -5.05
CA TYR A 575 36.84 -15.03 -5.04
C TYR A 575 36.35 -14.09 -3.93
N SER A 576 36.64 -14.48 -2.69
CA SER A 576 36.65 -13.59 -1.52
C SER A 576 37.56 -12.38 -1.76
N CYS A 577 37.04 -11.36 -2.44
CA CYS A 577 37.73 -10.10 -2.72
C CYS A 577 36.71 -8.97 -2.61
N ASN A 578 36.99 -7.97 -1.78
CA ASN A 578 36.20 -6.75 -1.73
C ASN A 578 36.58 -5.86 -2.92
N GLY A 579 35.59 -5.56 -3.77
CA GLY A 579 35.71 -4.65 -4.90
C GLY A 579 34.75 -3.46 -4.78
N THR A 580 35.13 -2.34 -5.37
CA THR A 580 34.32 -1.13 -5.45
C THR A 580 34.43 -0.57 -6.87
N ILE A 581 33.35 -0.08 -7.46
CA ILE A 581 33.41 0.61 -8.75
C ILE A 581 33.82 2.06 -8.50
N VAL A 582 34.81 2.55 -9.25
CA VAL A 582 35.37 3.89 -9.15
C VAL A 582 35.54 4.46 -10.55
N GLU A 583 35.03 5.68 -10.78
CA GLU A 583 35.22 6.34 -12.08
C GLU A 583 36.65 6.84 -12.27
N HIS A 584 37.22 6.55 -13.44
CA HIS A 584 38.50 7.07 -13.88
C HIS A 584 38.29 8.20 -14.91
N PRO A 585 39.02 9.33 -14.83
CA PRO A 585 38.75 10.51 -15.65
C PRO A 585 38.86 10.33 -17.17
N GLU A 586 39.57 9.30 -17.63
CA GLU A 586 39.81 9.05 -19.06
C GLU A 586 39.01 7.87 -19.66
N TYR A 587 38.43 6.98 -18.82
CA TYR A 587 37.85 5.70 -19.29
C TYR A 587 36.49 5.31 -18.67
N GLY A 588 35.88 6.13 -17.80
CA GLY A 588 34.54 5.88 -17.24
C GLY A 588 34.50 4.98 -16.00
N GLU A 589 33.41 4.23 -15.78
CA GLU A 589 33.25 3.35 -14.60
C GLU A 589 34.27 2.21 -14.63
N VAL A 590 35.25 2.24 -13.73
CA VAL A 590 36.28 1.20 -13.61
C VAL A 590 36.07 0.43 -12.33
N MET A 591 35.97 -0.89 -12.42
CA MET A 591 35.89 -1.75 -11.25
C MET A 591 37.26 -1.83 -10.56
N GLN A 592 37.39 -1.29 -9.35
CA GLN A 592 38.57 -1.46 -8.48
C GLN A 592 38.39 -2.67 -7.58
N LEU A 593 39.26 -3.66 -7.73
CA LEU A 593 39.33 -4.82 -6.84
C LEU A 593 40.52 -4.66 -5.88
N SER A 594 40.37 -5.12 -4.63
CA SER A 594 41.48 -5.11 -3.68
C SER A 594 42.52 -6.18 -4.06
N GLY A 595 43.76 -5.76 -4.38
CA GLY A 595 44.86 -6.63 -4.79
C GLY A 595 45.13 -6.60 -6.31
N ASP A 596 46.22 -7.23 -6.77
CA ASP A 596 46.54 -7.32 -8.19
C ASP A 596 45.79 -8.50 -8.84
N GLN A 597 44.80 -8.19 -9.68
CA GLN A 597 43.89 -9.17 -10.30
C GLN A 597 43.87 -9.11 -11.84
N ARG A 598 44.88 -8.46 -12.44
CA ARG A 598 44.87 -8.04 -13.84
C ARG A 598 44.76 -9.19 -14.84
N GLN A 599 45.41 -10.31 -14.56
CA GLN A 599 45.42 -11.46 -15.47
C GLN A 599 44.09 -12.23 -15.45
N GLN A 600 43.45 -12.32 -14.28
CA GLN A 600 42.24 -13.13 -14.08
C GLN A 600 40.98 -12.49 -14.71
N ILE A 601 40.95 -11.17 -14.83
CA ILE A 601 39.83 -10.44 -15.47
C ILE A 601 39.94 -10.48 -17.01
N LYS A 602 41.17 -10.44 -17.55
CA LYS A 602 41.42 -10.58 -19.00
C LYS A 602 40.87 -11.91 -19.52
N ASP A 603 41.16 -12.99 -18.80
CA ASP A 603 40.74 -14.34 -19.20
C ASP A 603 39.22 -14.53 -19.13
N PHE A 604 38.53 -13.85 -18.21
CA PHE A 604 37.07 -13.87 -18.11
C PHE A 604 36.37 -13.15 -19.27
N LEU A 605 36.87 -11.97 -19.67
CA LEU A 605 36.23 -11.13 -20.71
C LEU A 605 36.39 -11.69 -22.13
N VAL A 606 37.50 -12.38 -22.40
CA VAL A 606 37.74 -13.07 -23.68
C VAL A 606 36.87 -14.33 -23.78
N ASN A 607 36.72 -15.10 -22.69
CA ASN A 607 35.93 -16.34 -22.69
C ASN A 607 34.40 -16.13 -22.76
N VAL A 608 33.89 -15.00 -22.26
CA VAL A 608 32.45 -14.65 -22.38
C VAL A 608 32.15 -13.92 -23.70
N GLY A 609 33.16 -13.67 -24.54
CA GLY A 609 33.02 -13.13 -25.90
C GLY A 609 32.76 -11.63 -25.98
N ILE A 610 33.05 -10.88 -24.91
CA ILE A 610 32.78 -9.44 -24.82
C ILE A 610 33.87 -8.62 -25.52
N VAL A 611 35.11 -9.12 -25.57
CA VAL A 611 36.25 -8.47 -26.26
C VAL A 611 37.12 -9.53 -26.94
N LYS A 612 37.61 -9.25 -28.16
CA LYS A 612 38.62 -10.08 -28.84
C LYS A 612 40.00 -9.84 -28.22
N GLU A 613 40.77 -10.91 -28.01
CA GLU A 613 42.03 -10.89 -27.26
C GLU A 613 43.06 -9.85 -27.76
N GLU A 614 43.03 -9.55 -29.06
CA GLU A 614 43.87 -8.57 -29.77
C GLU A 614 43.62 -7.09 -29.38
N ASN A 615 42.51 -6.77 -28.71
CA ASN A 615 42.09 -5.40 -28.37
C ASN A 615 42.27 -5.01 -26.87
N CYS A 616 42.93 -5.84 -26.04
CA CYS A 616 43.14 -5.56 -24.61
C CYS A 616 44.61 -5.20 -24.30
N LYS A 617 44.89 -3.96 -23.84
CA LYS A 617 46.23 -3.54 -23.33
C LYS A 617 46.20 -3.17 -21.86
N VAL A 618 47.12 -3.74 -21.07
CA VAL A 618 47.23 -3.55 -19.62
C VAL A 618 48.52 -2.80 -19.32
N HIS A 619 48.44 -1.64 -18.65
CA HIS A 619 49.61 -0.83 -18.24
C HIS A 619 49.74 -0.80 -16.70
N GLY A 620 50.99 -0.80 -16.21
CA GLY A 620 51.32 -0.58 -14.79
C GLY A 620 51.83 0.83 -14.54
N PHE A 621 52.33 1.09 -13.33
CA PHE A 621 53.06 2.34 -13.02
C PHE A 621 54.09 2.70 -14.10
#